data_AF-A0AAD6G8S4-F1
#
_entry.id   AF-A0AAD6G8S4-F1
#
_cell.length_a   1.000
_cell.length_b   1.000
_cell.length_c   1.000
_cell.angle_alpha   90.00
_cell.angle_beta   90.00
_cell.angle_gamma   90.00
#
_symmetry.space_group_name_H-M   'P 1'
#
loop_
_entity.id
_entity.type
_entity.pdbx_description
1 polymer ?
#
loop_
_entity_poly.entity_id
_entity_poly.type
_entity_poly.pdbx_seq_one_letter_code
_entity_poly.pdbx_strand_id
1 'polypeptide(L)'
;MAESYKSIEYRIKIALHELESVDKPNVKAWARSHNLPYQRLLARYKGRHSRSERSPSGRKLDGAQESALCRYIDILDSIYAPPSRPEIAAAANAILAAAYAEATGQPTSDATGQPASNTTGRNRPVPAPTIGGMWLNRFLKRHPEYLIRR
;
A
#
# COMPACT_ATOMS: atom_id res chain seq x y z
N MET A 1 -13.77 17.22 -26.22
CA MET A 1 -13.56 16.04 -25.35
C MET A 1 -12.63 16.44 -24.21
N ALA A 2 -12.92 16.07 -22.96
CA ALA A 2 -12.05 16.40 -21.83
C ALA A 2 -10.72 15.62 -21.95
N GLU A 3 -9.59 16.28 -21.70
CA GLU A 3 -8.28 15.64 -21.71
C GLU A 3 -8.20 14.52 -20.65
N SER A 4 -7.71 13.36 -21.05
CA SER A 4 -7.53 12.22 -20.12
C SER A 4 -6.48 12.56 -19.06
N TYR A 5 -6.70 12.08 -17.82
CA TYR A 5 -5.76 12.23 -16.71
C TYR A 5 -4.33 11.81 -17.07
N LYS A 6 -4.19 10.70 -17.81
CA LYS A 6 -2.88 10.18 -18.23
C LYS A 6 -2.16 11.15 -19.18
N SER A 7 -2.89 11.77 -20.11
CA SER A 7 -2.36 12.76 -21.06
C SER A 7 -1.83 13.99 -20.32
N ILE A 8 -2.60 14.50 -19.36
CA ILE A 8 -2.20 15.66 -18.55
C ILE A 8 -0.92 15.36 -17.75
N GLU A 9 -0.84 14.20 -17.09
CA GLU A 9 0.36 13.85 -16.31
C GLU A 9 1.59 13.63 -17.20
N TYR A 10 1.42 13.08 -18.41
CA TYR A 10 2.51 12.96 -19.39
C TYR A 10 3.07 14.33 -19.79
N ARG A 11 2.20 15.29 -20.11
CA ARG A 11 2.62 16.67 -20.44
C ARG A 11 3.27 17.37 -19.24
N ILE A 12 2.81 17.11 -18.02
CA ILE A 12 3.47 17.60 -16.81
C ILE A 12 4.87 17.00 -16.66
N LYS A 13 5.11 15.73 -17.00
CA LYS A 13 6.47 15.16 -16.96
C LYS A 13 7.42 15.84 -17.93
N ILE A 14 6.97 16.10 -19.16
CA ILE A 14 7.76 16.88 -20.14
C ILE A 14 8.08 18.26 -19.59
N ALA A 15 7.08 18.95 -19.02
CA ALA A 15 7.25 20.26 -18.40
C ALA A 15 8.33 20.27 -17.31
N LEU A 16 8.35 19.25 -16.45
CA LEU A 16 9.34 19.16 -15.36
C LEU A 16 10.76 19.00 -15.89
N HIS A 17 10.95 18.19 -16.93
CA HIS A 17 12.25 18.01 -17.56
C HIS A 17 12.78 19.33 -18.15
N GLU A 18 11.92 20.14 -18.75
CA GLU A 18 12.31 21.46 -19.25
C GLU A 18 12.59 22.45 -18.11
N LEU A 19 11.76 22.44 -17.06
CA LEU A 19 11.92 23.30 -15.88
C LEU A 19 13.17 22.99 -15.05
N GLU A 20 13.72 21.78 -15.15
CA GLU A 20 14.97 21.38 -14.47
C GLU A 20 16.19 22.12 -15.01
N SER A 21 16.15 22.52 -16.29
CA SER A 21 17.24 23.25 -16.94
C SER A 21 17.27 24.76 -16.63
N VAL A 22 16.21 25.30 -16.03
CA VAL A 22 16.04 26.74 -15.80
C VAL A 22 16.32 27.06 -14.32
N ASP A 23 17.21 28.03 -14.05
CA ASP A 23 17.40 28.53 -12.69
C ASP A 23 16.17 29.37 -12.25
N LYS A 24 15.56 28.99 -11.12
CA LYS A 24 14.35 29.61 -10.52
C LYS A 24 13.19 29.82 -11.51
N PRO A 25 12.60 28.74 -12.04
CA PRO A 25 11.57 28.86 -13.06
C PRO A 25 10.24 29.38 -12.50
N ASN A 26 9.55 30.21 -13.31
CA ASN A 26 8.19 30.64 -13.00
C ASN A 26 7.16 29.60 -13.45
N VAL A 27 6.88 28.64 -12.57
CA VAL A 27 5.95 27.52 -12.79
C VAL A 27 4.54 27.99 -13.20
N LYS A 28 4.07 29.14 -12.69
CA LYS A 28 2.74 29.68 -13.01
C LYS A 28 2.67 30.20 -14.45
N ALA A 29 3.69 30.93 -14.88
CA ALA A 29 3.79 31.42 -16.25
C ALA A 29 3.89 30.24 -17.24
N TRP A 30 4.74 29.27 -16.91
CA TRP A 30 4.94 28.07 -17.73
C TRP A 30 3.64 27.25 -17.87
N ALA A 31 2.90 27.06 -16.77
CA ALA A 31 1.61 26.38 -16.82
C ALA A 31 0.60 27.08 -17.74
N ARG A 32 0.61 28.43 -17.77
CA ARG A 32 -0.28 29.21 -18.64
C ARG A 32 0.11 29.09 -20.11
N SER A 33 1.39 29.23 -20.44
CA SER A 33 1.85 29.13 -21.83
C SER A 33 1.63 27.74 -22.43
N HIS A 34 1.75 26.69 -21.62
CA HIS A 34 1.57 25.30 -22.06
C HIS A 34 0.19 24.73 -21.77
N ASN A 35 -0.77 25.56 -21.35
CA ASN A 35 -2.14 25.16 -21.03
C ASN A 35 -2.21 23.95 -20.06
N LEU A 36 -1.42 23.98 -18.98
CA LEU A 36 -1.37 22.94 -17.96
C LEU A 36 -2.10 23.36 -16.67
N PRO A 37 -2.67 22.40 -15.90
CA PRO A 37 -3.21 22.69 -14.58
C PRO A 37 -2.10 23.10 -13.59
N TYR A 38 -2.01 24.40 -13.30
CA TYR A 38 -0.98 24.99 -12.45
C TYR A 38 -0.78 24.26 -11.12
N GLN A 39 -1.86 23.95 -10.39
CA GLN A 39 -1.78 23.28 -9.09
C GLN A 39 -1.14 21.89 -9.18
N ARG A 40 -1.37 21.16 -10.28
CA ARG A 40 -0.76 19.84 -10.48
C ARG A 40 0.71 19.97 -10.85
N LEU A 41 1.06 20.88 -11.75
CA LEU A 41 2.44 21.14 -12.12
C LEU A 41 3.28 21.57 -10.91
N LEU A 42 2.77 22.52 -10.11
CA LEU A 42 3.44 22.97 -8.88
C LEU A 42 3.64 21.82 -7.88
N ALA A 43 2.64 20.96 -7.71
CA ALA A 43 2.76 19.81 -6.81
C ALA A 43 3.88 18.86 -7.26
N ARG A 44 3.99 18.58 -8.57
CA ARG A 44 5.04 17.72 -9.12
C ARG A 44 6.42 18.37 -9.04
N TYR A 45 6.50 19.66 -9.33
CA TYR A 45 7.72 20.45 -9.21
C TYR A 45 8.26 20.45 -7.77
N LYS A 46 7.36 20.45 -6.77
CA LYS A 46 7.71 20.27 -5.35
C LYS A 46 7.95 18.80 -4.93
N GLY A 47 8.09 17.87 -5.88
CA GLY A 47 8.40 16.46 -5.63
C GLY A 47 7.21 15.58 -5.22
N ARG A 48 5.96 16.04 -5.30
CA ARG A 48 4.80 15.18 -4.96
C ARG A 48 4.46 14.24 -6.10
N HIS A 49 4.47 12.94 -5.85
CA HIS A 49 4.05 11.90 -6.81
C HIS A 49 2.64 12.08 -7.36
N SER A 50 2.44 11.62 -8.60
CA SER A 50 1.14 11.53 -9.27
C SER A 50 0.23 10.47 -8.65
N ARG A 51 -1.07 10.51 -8.97
CA ARG A 51 -2.02 9.50 -8.48
C ARG A 51 -1.65 8.10 -8.96
N SER A 52 -1.03 7.98 -10.13
CA SER A 52 -0.55 6.72 -10.70
C SER A 52 0.75 6.22 -10.05
N GLU A 53 1.60 7.12 -9.56
CA GLU A 53 2.89 6.76 -8.93
C GLU A 53 2.76 6.54 -7.42
N ARG A 54 1.72 7.08 -6.79
CA ARG A 54 1.45 6.82 -5.37
C ARG A 54 1.06 5.36 -5.18
N SER A 55 1.68 4.72 -4.19
CA SER A 55 1.18 3.46 -3.63
C SER A 55 -0.30 3.62 -3.28
N PRO A 56 -1.16 2.64 -3.64
CA PRO A 56 -2.58 2.71 -3.32
C PRO A 56 -2.79 2.94 -1.82
N SER A 57 -3.58 3.96 -1.49
CA SER A 57 -3.94 4.26 -0.10
C SER A 57 -4.66 3.06 0.52
N GLY A 58 -4.09 2.52 1.62
CA GLY A 58 -4.62 1.37 2.33
C GLY A 58 -3.87 0.05 2.12
N ARG A 59 -2.65 0.06 1.56
CA ARG A 59 -1.72 -1.07 1.74
C ARG A 59 -1.34 -1.16 3.22
N LYS A 60 -1.82 -2.21 3.90
CA LYS A 60 -1.45 -2.55 5.28
C LYS A 60 -0.17 -3.38 5.35
N LEU A 61 0.00 -4.28 4.39
CA LEU A 61 1.26 -4.99 4.18
C LEU A 61 2.19 -4.15 3.31
N ASP A 62 3.48 -4.15 3.64
CA ASP A 62 4.51 -3.65 2.74
C ASP A 62 4.71 -4.60 1.54
N GLY A 63 5.60 -4.23 0.61
CA GLY A 63 5.86 -5.03 -0.58
C GLY A 63 6.43 -6.42 -0.30
N ALA A 64 7.29 -6.57 0.71
CA ALA A 64 7.91 -7.83 1.07
C ALA A 64 6.91 -8.77 1.78
N GLN A 65 6.13 -8.21 2.71
CA GLN A 65 5.05 -8.88 3.41
C GLN A 65 3.95 -9.36 2.46
N GLU A 66 3.53 -8.52 1.51
CA GLU A 66 2.55 -8.90 0.50
C GLU A 66 3.09 -9.99 -0.43
N SER A 67 4.36 -9.90 -0.81
CA SER A 67 5.03 -10.96 -1.59
C SER A 67 5.13 -12.29 -0.83
N ALA A 68 5.35 -12.24 0.49
CA ALA A 68 5.35 -13.42 1.34
C ALA A 68 3.96 -14.07 1.41
N LEU A 69 2.91 -13.27 1.52
CA LEU A 69 1.53 -13.77 1.49
C LEU A 69 1.18 -14.41 0.14
N CYS A 70 1.58 -13.80 -0.98
CA CYS A 70 1.39 -14.40 -2.31
C CYS A 70 2.08 -15.76 -2.42
N ARG A 71 3.36 -15.85 -2.02
CA ARG A 71 4.10 -17.13 -2.02
C ARG A 71 3.41 -18.20 -1.17
N TYR A 72 2.90 -17.82 0.00
CA TYR A 72 2.13 -18.73 0.86
C TYR A 72 0.90 -19.28 0.14
N ILE A 73 0.13 -18.42 -0.54
CA ILE A 73 -1.04 -18.82 -1.33
C ILE A 73 -0.63 -19.74 -2.48
N ASP A 74 0.43 -19.41 -3.22
CA ASP A 74 0.93 -20.20 -4.34
C ASP A 74 1.41 -21.59 -3.92
N ILE A 75 2.09 -21.70 -2.75
CA ILE A 75 2.51 -22.98 -2.20
C ILE A 75 1.29 -23.84 -1.88
N LEU A 76 0.29 -23.28 -1.21
CA LEU A 76 -0.95 -23.99 -0.89
C LEU A 76 -1.72 -24.41 -2.15
N ASP A 77 -1.72 -23.57 -3.18
CA ASP A 77 -2.32 -23.90 -4.47
C ASP A 77 -1.59 -25.05 -5.17
N SER A 78 -0.26 -25.07 -5.11
CA SER A 78 0.55 -26.13 -5.72
C SER A 78 0.34 -27.52 -5.10
N ILE A 79 -0.14 -27.56 -3.85
CA ILE A 79 -0.55 -28.80 -3.16
C ILE A 79 -2.07 -29.06 -3.27
N TYR A 80 -2.76 -28.37 -4.18
CA TYR A 80 -4.21 -28.47 -4.42
C TYR A 80 -5.08 -28.14 -3.20
N ALA A 81 -4.59 -27.30 -2.28
CA ALA A 81 -5.31 -26.87 -1.09
C ALA A 81 -5.33 -25.33 -0.98
N PRO A 82 -5.90 -24.61 -1.97
CA PRO A 82 -5.88 -23.16 -1.98
C PRO A 82 -6.59 -22.58 -0.75
N PRO A 83 -6.02 -21.55 -0.10
CA PRO A 83 -6.59 -20.99 1.12
C PRO A 83 -7.88 -20.24 0.82
N SER A 84 -8.85 -20.40 1.69
CA SER A 84 -10.09 -19.65 1.69
C SER A 84 -9.86 -18.17 2.00
N ARG A 85 -10.85 -17.34 1.66
CA ARG A 85 -10.83 -15.89 1.92
C ARG A 85 -10.55 -15.52 3.40
N PRO A 86 -11.17 -16.20 4.40
CA PRO A 86 -10.82 -15.99 5.81
C PRO A 86 -9.39 -16.39 6.15
N GLU A 87 -8.86 -17.47 5.58
CA GLU A 87 -7.49 -17.93 5.82
C GLU A 87 -6.44 -16.96 5.26
N ILE A 88 -6.69 -16.39 4.07
CA ILE A 88 -5.85 -15.32 3.51
C ILE A 88 -5.82 -14.10 4.45
N ALA A 89 -6.98 -13.73 5.00
CA ALA A 89 -7.07 -12.64 5.97
C ALA A 89 -6.34 -12.95 7.28
N ALA A 90 -6.45 -14.19 7.78
CA ALA A 90 -5.75 -14.66 8.98
C ALA A 90 -4.23 -14.66 8.78
N ALA A 91 -3.74 -15.19 7.64
CA ALA A 91 -2.33 -15.18 7.28
C ALA A 91 -1.78 -13.74 7.17
N ALA A 92 -2.53 -12.82 6.54
CA ALA A 92 -2.13 -11.41 6.48
C ALA A 92 -2.02 -10.76 7.87
N ASN A 93 -2.96 -11.05 8.79
CA ASN A 93 -2.88 -10.57 10.18
C ASN A 93 -1.71 -11.21 10.94
N ALA A 94 -1.40 -12.48 10.70
CA ALA A 94 -0.25 -13.14 11.32
C ALA A 94 1.08 -12.49 10.91
N ILE A 95 1.24 -12.14 9.63
CA ILE A 95 2.41 -11.41 9.13
C ILE A 95 2.53 -10.03 9.80
N LEU A 96 1.41 -9.30 9.95
CA LEU A 96 1.39 -8.01 10.64
C LEU A 96 1.75 -8.13 12.13
N ALA A 97 1.22 -9.17 12.80
CA ALA A 97 1.49 -9.42 14.21
C ALA A 97 2.96 -9.77 14.44
N ALA A 98 3.55 -10.60 13.58
CA ALA A 98 4.97 -10.96 13.64
C ALA A 98 5.88 -9.72 13.45
N ALA A 99 5.64 -8.92 12.42
CA ALA A 99 6.42 -7.71 12.17
C ALA A 99 6.28 -6.67 13.29
N TYR A 100 5.10 -6.59 13.91
CA TYR A 100 4.86 -5.71 15.05
C TYR A 100 5.58 -6.18 16.32
N ALA A 101 5.58 -7.50 16.57
CA ALA A 101 6.31 -8.11 17.67
C ALA A 101 7.82 -7.89 17.54
N GLU A 102 8.38 -8.09 16.35
CA GLU A 102 9.78 -7.79 16.04
C GLU A 102 10.13 -6.32 16.32
N ALA A 103 9.27 -5.39 15.91
CA ALA A 103 9.49 -3.96 16.11
C ALA A 103 9.39 -3.51 17.58
N THR A 104 8.58 -4.21 18.39
CA THR A 104 8.32 -3.83 19.79
C THR A 104 9.09 -4.66 20.81
N GLY A 105 9.81 -5.71 20.36
CA GLY A 105 10.48 -6.67 21.24
C GLY A 105 9.50 -7.46 22.13
N GLN A 106 8.20 -7.45 21.80
CA GLN A 106 7.19 -8.22 22.52
C GLN A 106 7.22 -9.67 22.03
N PRO A 107 7.31 -10.68 22.93
CA PRO A 107 7.21 -12.07 22.51
C PRO A 107 5.81 -12.32 21.94
N THR A 108 5.75 -12.84 20.71
CA THR A 108 4.51 -13.37 20.15
C THR A 108 4.04 -14.49 21.05
N SER A 109 2.87 -14.34 21.68
CA SER A 109 2.27 -15.40 22.49
C SER A 109 2.14 -16.67 21.65
N ASP A 110 2.80 -17.73 22.09
CA ASP A 110 2.85 -19.03 21.42
C ASP A 110 1.45 -19.58 21.11
N ALA A 111 1.40 -20.49 20.13
CA ALA A 111 0.22 -21.06 19.46
C ALA A 111 -0.82 -21.81 20.35
N THR A 112 -0.82 -21.61 21.66
CA THR A 112 -1.78 -22.18 22.61
C THR A 112 -2.60 -21.02 23.18
N GLY A 113 -3.77 -20.77 22.61
CA GLY A 113 -4.64 -19.64 22.96
C GLY A 113 -5.09 -19.61 24.44
N GLN A 114 -4.27 -19.07 25.32
CA GLN A 114 -4.67 -18.63 26.65
C GLN A 114 -4.25 -17.16 26.85
N PRO A 115 -5.19 -16.26 27.19
CA PRO A 115 -4.85 -14.88 27.48
C PRO A 115 -4.12 -14.81 28.81
N ALA A 116 -2.94 -14.18 28.84
CA ALA A 116 -2.26 -13.82 30.09
C ALA A 116 -3.12 -12.79 30.85
N SER A 117 -3.95 -13.29 31.75
CA SER A 117 -4.78 -12.50 32.66
C SER A 117 -3.94 -12.04 33.85
N ASN A 118 -3.19 -10.94 33.72
CA ASN A 118 -2.74 -10.10 34.85
C ASN A 118 -1.86 -8.92 34.43
N THR A 119 -2.42 -7.76 34.05
CA THR A 119 -1.73 -6.50 34.39
C THR A 119 -2.74 -5.35 34.55
N THR A 120 -3.11 -5.07 35.79
CA THR A 120 -3.74 -3.81 36.19
C THR A 120 -2.67 -2.71 36.24
N GLY A 121 -2.84 -1.66 35.43
CA GLY A 121 -2.22 -0.35 35.66
C GLY A 121 -0.99 -0.02 34.80
N ARG A 122 -1.18 0.95 33.88
CA ARG A 122 -0.17 1.80 33.19
C ARG A 122 0.65 1.25 32.03
N ASN A 123 0.65 -0.04 31.71
CA ASN A 123 1.35 -0.55 30.51
C ASN A 123 0.46 -1.51 29.72
N ARG A 124 -0.54 -0.98 29.00
CA ARG A 124 -1.40 -1.79 28.13
C ARG A 124 -0.59 -2.15 26.88
N PRO A 125 -0.35 -3.44 26.57
CA PRO A 125 0.27 -3.80 25.29
C PRO A 125 -0.63 -3.27 24.18
N VAL A 126 -0.07 -2.40 23.34
CA VAL A 126 -0.79 -1.85 22.19
C VAL A 126 -1.09 -3.04 21.27
N PRO A 127 -2.38 -3.29 20.96
CA PRO A 127 -2.75 -4.47 20.17
C PRO A 127 -2.12 -4.39 18.79
N ALA A 128 -1.68 -5.54 18.27
CA ALA A 128 -1.06 -5.64 16.96
C ALA A 128 -2.00 -5.06 15.87
N PRO A 129 -1.44 -4.38 14.85
CA PRO A 129 -2.24 -3.83 13.77
C PRO A 129 -2.92 -4.95 12.99
N THR A 130 -4.23 -4.79 12.75
CA THR A 130 -5.03 -5.72 11.94
C THR A 130 -5.35 -5.12 10.57
N ILE A 131 -5.60 -5.99 9.59
CA ILE A 131 -6.10 -5.58 8.29
C ILE A 131 -7.50 -4.95 8.43
N GLY A 132 -7.79 -3.92 7.63
CA GLY A 132 -9.12 -3.31 7.62
C GLY A 132 -10.15 -4.16 6.85
N GLY A 133 -11.45 -3.99 7.12
CA GLY A 133 -12.50 -4.82 6.49
C GLY A 133 -12.54 -4.78 4.95
N MET A 134 -12.12 -3.67 4.33
CA MET A 134 -12.01 -3.57 2.86
C MET A 134 -10.68 -4.09 2.30
N TRP A 135 -9.72 -4.44 3.14
CA TRP A 135 -8.37 -4.78 2.70
C TRP A 135 -8.38 -6.04 1.82
N LEU A 136 -9.10 -7.10 2.22
CA LEU A 136 -9.14 -8.35 1.47
C LEU A 136 -9.71 -8.15 0.06
N ASN A 137 -10.80 -7.38 -0.07
CA ASN A 137 -11.38 -7.07 -1.39
C ASN A 137 -10.39 -6.29 -2.27
N ARG A 138 -9.63 -5.36 -1.69
CA ARG A 138 -8.60 -4.59 -2.43
C ARG A 138 -7.38 -5.45 -2.77
N PHE A 139 -7.03 -6.40 -1.91
CA PHE A 139 -5.97 -7.38 -2.18
C PHE A 139 -6.37 -8.27 -3.37
N LEU A 140 -7.54 -8.90 -3.33
CA LEU A 140 -8.03 -9.76 -4.42
C LEU A 140 -8.28 -9.00 -5.73
N LYS A 141 -8.64 -7.71 -5.68
CA LYS A 141 -8.72 -6.87 -6.89
C LYS A 141 -7.36 -6.64 -7.56
N ARG A 142 -6.26 -6.69 -6.79
CA ARG A 142 -4.89 -6.59 -7.31
C ARG A 142 -4.33 -7.93 -7.73
N HIS A 143 -4.84 -9.01 -7.14
CA HIS A 143 -4.45 -10.40 -7.38
C HIS A 143 -5.65 -11.22 -7.87
N PRO A 144 -6.16 -10.97 -9.09
CA PRO A 144 -7.32 -11.67 -9.63
C PRO A 144 -7.09 -13.18 -9.77
N GLU A 145 -5.84 -13.63 -9.86
CA GLU A 145 -5.44 -15.04 -9.89
C GLU A 145 -5.94 -15.83 -8.67
N TYR A 146 -6.12 -15.19 -7.52
CA TYR A 146 -6.63 -15.83 -6.30
C TYR A 146 -8.15 -15.75 -6.16
N LEU A 147 -8.85 -15.07 -7.08
CA LEU A 147 -10.31 -14.90 -7.03
C LEU A 147 -11.06 -16.05 -7.71
N ILE A 148 -10.43 -16.70 -8.69
CA ILE A 148 -11.05 -17.67 -9.61
C ILE A 148 -10.96 -19.11 -9.09
N ARG A 149 -10.09 -19.38 -8.11
CA ARG A 149 -9.72 -20.73 -7.65
C ARG A 149 -10.70 -21.31 -6.63
N ARG A 150 -11.96 -21.49 -7.03
CA ARG A 150 -13.00 -22.19 -6.24
C ARG A 150 -13.65 -23.30 -7.05
#